data_AF-A0A961T1I0-F1
#
_entry.id   AF-A0A961T1I0-F1
#
_cell.length_a   1.000
_cell.length_b   1.000
_cell.length_c   1.000
_cell.angle_alpha   90.00
_cell.angle_beta   90.00
_cell.angle_gamma   90.00
#
_symmetry.space_group_name_H-M   'P 1'
#
loop_
_entity.id
_entity.type
_entity.pdbx_description
1 polymer ?
#
loop_
_entity_poly.entity_id
_entity_poly.type
_entity_poly.pdbx_seq_one_letter_code
_entity_poly.pdbx_strand_id
1 'polypeptide(L)'
;MRPSRRAPDELRAVTLERSFSKHAEGSCMVRFGNTHVLCTASLEERVPPFLRGGGKGWVTAEYGMLPRSTNDRMRREAASGKQSGRTLEIQRL
;
A
#
# COMPACT_ATOMS: atom_id res chain seq x y z
N MET A 1 1.84 30.53 2.17
CA MET A 1 0.63 29.86 2.73
C MET A 1 0.33 28.61 1.91
N ARG A 2 0.09 27.45 2.53
CA ARG A 2 -0.23 26.20 1.80
C ARG A 2 -1.61 26.35 1.14
N PRO A 3 -1.88 25.76 -0.05
CA PRO A 3 -3.21 25.80 -0.68
C PRO A 3 -4.33 25.26 0.22
N SER A 4 -4.01 24.29 1.07
CA SER A 4 -4.93 23.74 2.07
C SER A 4 -5.13 24.60 3.32
N ARG A 5 -4.50 25.79 3.41
CA ARG A 5 -4.48 26.72 4.56
C ARG A 5 -3.94 26.17 5.89
N ARG A 6 -3.64 24.86 5.96
CA ARG A 6 -2.99 24.21 7.09
C ARG A 6 -1.64 24.83 7.47
N ALA A 7 -1.31 24.74 8.76
CA ALA A 7 -0.01 25.13 9.28
C ALA A 7 1.13 24.23 8.70
N PRO A 8 2.41 24.65 8.81
CA PRO A 8 3.54 23.86 8.31
C PRO A 8 3.64 22.47 8.96
N ASP A 9 3.37 22.40 10.26
CA ASP A 9 3.42 21.24 11.15
C ASP A 9 2.10 20.47 11.26
N GLU A 10 1.00 21.04 10.76
CA GLU A 10 -0.31 20.40 10.77
C GLU A 10 -0.40 19.30 9.69
N LEU A 11 -0.79 18.09 10.08
CA LEU A 11 -1.05 16.98 9.16
C LEU A 11 -2.36 17.20 8.37
N ARG A 12 -2.58 16.40 7.32
CA ARG A 12 -3.92 16.31 6.69
C ARG A 12 -4.86 15.56 7.63
N ALA A 13 -6.18 15.68 7.43
CA ALA A 13 -7.15 14.83 8.12
C ALA A 13 -6.84 13.35 7.86
N VAL A 14 -6.79 12.54 8.93
CA VAL A 14 -6.48 11.11 8.87
C VAL A 14 -7.69 10.29 9.28
N THR A 15 -8.00 9.24 8.51
CA THR A 15 -9.05 8.27 8.86
C THR A 15 -8.54 6.86 8.61
N LEU A 16 -8.81 5.96 9.56
CA LEU A 16 -8.47 4.54 9.51
C LEU A 16 -9.75 3.72 9.67
N GLU A 17 -10.23 3.16 8.58
CA GLU A 17 -11.44 2.34 8.56
C GLU A 17 -11.06 0.87 8.44
N ARG A 18 -11.08 0.16 9.58
CA ARG A 18 -10.71 -1.26 9.67
C ARG A 18 -11.78 -2.19 9.10
N SER A 19 -11.39 -3.43 8.80
CA SER A 19 -12.30 -4.47 8.32
C SER A 19 -12.99 -4.12 7.01
N PHE A 20 -12.29 -3.37 6.15
CA PHE A 20 -12.81 -2.87 4.88
C PHE A 20 -13.02 -3.98 3.83
N SER A 21 -12.13 -4.97 3.80
CA SER A 21 -12.26 -6.18 2.98
C SER A 21 -12.79 -7.33 3.82
N LYS A 22 -13.87 -7.95 3.36
CA LYS A 22 -14.49 -9.13 4.00
C LYS A 22 -13.58 -10.36 3.99
N HIS A 23 -12.69 -10.46 3.00
CA HIS A 23 -11.95 -11.69 2.71
C HIS A 23 -10.53 -11.70 3.25
N ALA A 24 -9.93 -10.53 3.48
CA ALA A 24 -8.59 -10.47 4.05
C ALA A 24 -8.66 -10.64 5.57
N GLU A 25 -7.72 -11.40 6.14
CA GLU A 25 -7.58 -11.59 7.59
C GLU A 25 -7.41 -10.26 8.32
N GLY A 26 -6.67 -9.33 7.71
CA GLY A 26 -6.58 -7.93 8.13
C GLY A 26 -6.85 -6.99 6.96
N SER A 27 -7.63 -5.92 7.18
CA SER A 27 -7.80 -4.88 6.17
C SER A 27 -8.11 -3.52 6.77
N CYS A 28 -7.68 -2.47 6.07
CA CYS A 28 -7.91 -1.08 6.46
C CYS A 28 -7.95 -0.18 5.23
N MET A 29 -8.97 0.68 5.13
CA MET A 29 -8.97 1.81 4.22
C MET A 29 -8.39 3.03 4.95
N VAL A 30 -7.20 3.42 4.53
CA VAL A 30 -6.41 4.49 5.12
C VAL A 30 -6.55 5.75 4.28
N ARG A 31 -6.90 6.88 4.91
CA ARG A 31 -7.11 8.16 4.21
C ARG A 31 -6.29 9.26 4.87
N PHE A 32 -5.50 9.99 4.08
CA PHE A 32 -4.77 11.20 4.44
C PHE A 32 -5.22 12.35 3.54
N GLY A 33 -6.31 13.02 3.91
CA GLY A 33 -7.07 13.89 3.01
C GLY A 33 -7.51 13.12 1.76
N ASN A 34 -7.05 13.55 0.58
CA ASN A 34 -7.40 12.92 -0.70
C ASN A 34 -6.51 11.72 -1.07
N THR A 35 -5.49 11.39 -0.28
CA THR A 35 -4.69 10.17 -0.50
C THR A 35 -5.37 9.01 0.18
N HIS A 36 -5.91 8.07 -0.60
CA HIS A 36 -6.59 6.89 -0.09
C HIS A 36 -5.80 5.63 -0.46
N VAL A 37 -5.59 4.75 0.50
CA VAL A 37 -4.84 3.50 0.34
C VAL A 37 -5.62 2.36 0.98
N LEU A 38 -5.93 1.33 0.20
CA LEU A 38 -6.45 0.08 0.74
C LEU A 38 -5.26 -0.80 1.14
N CYS A 39 -5.14 -1.07 2.43
CA CYS A 39 -4.16 -2.01 2.97
C CYS A 39 -4.86 -3.32 3.31
N THR A 40 -4.31 -4.43 2.83
CA THR A 40 -4.76 -5.79 3.17
C THR A 40 -3.59 -6.60 3.68
N ALA A 41 -3.81 -7.39 4.72
CA ALA A 41 -2.87 -8.37 5.23
C ALA A 41 -3.47 -9.76 5.04
N SER A 42 -2.66 -10.66 4.49
CA SER A 42 -3.02 -12.07 4.30
C SER A 42 -1.97 -12.96 4.92
N LEU A 43 -2.42 -14.07 5.47
CA LEU A 43 -1.55 -15.05 6.11
C LEU A 43 -1.25 -16.19 5.14
N GLU A 44 0.01 -16.58 5.07
CA GLU A 44 0.44 -17.78 4.36
C GLU A 44 1.29 -18.65 5.28
N GLU A 45 0.99 -19.95 5.36
CA GLU A 45 1.72 -20.91 6.21
C GLU A 45 3.08 -21.31 5.62
N ARG A 46 3.68 -20.46 4.78
CA ARG A 46 4.96 -20.69 4.12
C ARG A 46 5.88 -19.50 4.30
N VAL A 47 7.17 -19.79 4.40
CA VAL A 47 8.24 -18.80 4.44
C VAL A 47 9.13 -18.92 3.21
N PRO A 48 9.82 -17.83 2.81
CA PRO A 48 10.83 -17.89 1.76
C PRO A 48 11.88 -19.00 2.00
N PRO A 49 12.44 -19.61 0.93
CA PRO A 49 13.39 -20.72 1.07
C PRO A 49 14.56 -20.46 2.01
N PHE A 50 15.08 -19.23 2.04
CA PHE A 50 16.20 -18.83 2.88
C PHE A 50 15.88 -18.74 4.38
N LEU A 51 14.60 -18.86 4.78
CA LEU A 51 14.15 -18.88 6.19
C LEU A 51 13.62 -20.25 6.65
N ARG A 52 13.59 -21.25 5.76
CA ARG A 52 13.07 -22.59 6.10
C ARG A 52 13.88 -23.22 7.24
N GLY A 53 13.18 -23.81 8.21
CA GLY A 53 13.79 -24.46 9.38
C GLY A 53 14.34 -23.51 10.43
N GLY A 54 14.28 -22.19 10.22
CA GLY A 54 14.84 -21.19 11.14
C GLY A 54 13.91 -20.74 12.27
N GLY A 55 12.67 -21.21 12.32
CA GLY A 55 11.67 -20.84 13.33
C GLY A 55 11.23 -19.35 13.29
N LYS A 56 11.55 -18.63 12.22
CA LYS A 56 11.24 -17.20 12.04
C LYS A 56 10.12 -17.02 11.02
N GLY A 57 9.25 -16.04 11.27
CA GLY A 57 8.26 -15.56 10.31
C GLY A 57 8.86 -14.59 9.28
N TRP A 58 8.06 -14.24 8.28
CA TRP A 58 8.41 -13.27 7.25
C TRP A 58 7.23 -12.35 6.94
N VAL A 59 7.52 -11.09 6.60
CA VAL A 59 6.54 -10.13 6.11
C VAL A 59 7.08 -9.57 4.80
N THR A 60 6.21 -9.49 3.79
CA THR A 60 6.50 -8.87 2.50
C THR A 60 5.33 -7.97 2.12
N ALA A 61 5.57 -7.01 1.22
CA ALA A 61 4.54 -6.10 0.74
C ALA A 61 4.48 -6.07 -0.78
N GLU A 62 3.26 -5.88 -1.28
CA GLU A 62 3.00 -5.53 -2.67
C GLU A 62 2.38 -4.13 -2.72
N TYR A 63 2.76 -3.36 -3.74
CA TYR A 63 2.25 -2.01 -3.95
C TYR A 63 1.77 -1.88 -5.38
N GLY A 64 0.61 -1.25 -5.54
CA GLY A 64 0.05 -0.98 -6.85
C GLY A 64 -0.79 0.27 -6.82
N MET A 65 -0.62 1.10 -7.85
CA MET A 65 -1.50 2.24 -8.09
C MET A 65 -2.52 1.91 -9.16
N LEU A 66 -3.79 2.18 -8.87
CA LEU A 66 -4.84 2.09 -9.89
C LEU A 66 -4.59 3.13 -10.99
N PRO A 67 -4.88 2.82 -12.28
CA PRO A 67 -4.67 3.72 -13.41
C PRO A 67 -5.19 5.16 -13.28
N ARG A 68 -6.18 5.42 -12.41
CA ARG A 68 -6.78 6.75 -12.17
C ARG A 68 -6.68 7.18 -10.70
N SER A 69 -5.60 6.79 -10.03
CA SER A 69 -5.26 7.26 -8.68
C SER A 69 -4.56 8.63 -8.68
N THR A 70 -4.10 9.10 -9.84
CA THR A 70 -3.46 10.41 -10.06
C THR A 70 -4.27 11.29 -11.01
N ASN A 71 -3.89 12.55 -11.17
CA ASN A 71 -4.54 13.51 -12.09
C ASN A 71 -4.62 12.96 -13.52
N ASP A 72 -3.50 12.41 -14.01
CA ASP A 72 -3.42 11.76 -15.31
C ASP A 72 -3.56 10.25 -15.21
N ARG A 73 -4.05 9.64 -16.29
CA ARG A 73 -4.18 8.18 -16.35
C ARG A 73 -2.80 7.54 -16.56
N MET A 74 -2.39 6.65 -15.64
CA MET A 74 -1.23 5.78 -15.83
C MET A 74 -1.62 4.44 -16.48
N ARG A 75 -0.70 3.82 -17.21
CA ARG A 75 -0.89 2.45 -17.72
C ARG A 75 -0.78 1.46 -16.55
N ARG A 76 -1.57 0.40 -16.59
CA ARG A 76 -1.46 -0.69 -15.61
C ARG A 76 -0.11 -1.40 -15.80
N GLU A 77 0.64 -1.61 -14.73
CA GLU A 77 1.97 -2.23 -14.80
C GLU A 77 1.92 -3.65 -15.38
N ALA A 78 0.90 -4.44 -15.01
CA ALA A 78 0.66 -5.76 -15.60
C ALA A 78 0.53 -5.72 -17.13
N ALA A 79 -0.11 -4.69 -17.69
CA ALA A 79 -0.23 -4.51 -19.14
C ALA A 79 1.05 -4.00 -19.80
N SER A 80 2.01 -3.51 -19.00
CA SER A 80 3.29 -2.97 -19.47
C SER A 80 4.41 -4.02 -19.40
N GLY A 81 4.14 -5.21 -18.87
CA GLY A 81 5.08 -6.33 -18.77
C GLY A 81 6.19 -6.17 -17.73
N LYS A 82 6.22 -5.05 -16.99
CA LYS A 82 7.20 -4.81 -15.93
C LYS A 82 6.68 -3.83 -14.89
N GLN A 83 7.10 -4.02 -13.65
CA GLN A 83 6.88 -3.06 -12.56
C GLN A 83 7.83 -1.87 -12.71
N SER A 84 7.37 -0.68 -12.31
CA SER A 84 8.22 0.50 -12.30
C SER A 84 9.25 0.44 -11.16
N GLY A 85 10.39 1.13 -11.32
CA GLY A 85 11.41 1.21 -10.28
C GLY A 85 10.87 1.78 -8.95
N ARG A 86 9.96 2.76 -9.03
CA ARG A 86 9.29 3.35 -7.86
C ARG A 86 8.40 2.35 -7.13
N THR A 87 7.67 1.50 -7.85
CA THR A 87 6.85 0.44 -7.24
C THR A 87 7.74 -0.55 -6.48
N LEU A 88 8.84 -0.99 -7.10
CA LEU A 88 9.80 -1.90 -6.46
C LEU A 88 10.48 -1.29 -5.23
N GLU A 89 10.75 0.01 -5.26
CA GLU A 89 11.31 0.74 -4.12
C GLU A 89 10.32 0.79 -2.95
N ILE A 90 9.05 1.13 -3.21
CA ILE A 90 8.01 1.22 -2.18
C ILE A 90 7.73 -0.16 -1.55
N GLN A 91 7.77 -1.24 -2.34
CA GLN A 91 7.54 -2.61 -1.84
C GLN A 91 8.61 -3.12 -0.87
N ARG A 92 9.78 -2.48 -0.81
CA ARG A 92 10.88 -2.86 0.08
C ARG A 92 10.83 -2.15 1.44
N LEU A 93 9.95 -1.17 1.60
CA LEU A 93 9.73 -0.44 2.85
C LEU A 93 8.83 -1.24 3.78
#